data_AF-A0A964A2L7-F1
#
_entry.id   AF-A0A964A2L7-F1
#
_cell.length_a   1.000
_cell.length_b   1.000
_cell.length_c   1.000
_cell.angle_alpha   90.00
_cell.angle_beta   90.00
_cell.angle_gamma   90.00
#
_symmetry.space_group_name_H-M   'P 1'
#
loop_
_entity.id
_entity.type
_entity.pdbx_description
1 polymer ?
#
loop_
_entity_poly.entity_id
_entity_poly.type
_entity_poly.pdbx_seq_one_letter_code
_entity_poly.pdbx_strand_id
1 'polypeptide(L)'
;MKKHIAIGFGGFILLMMFVGCSKKDIEHVVYQEDWENKKVEVELYSGQEFCMYPYESITLDASQLNIPNARYIWMPWADTASSITLSKEVELFLQICDTVKGTCDSYLLMNVRACLPALYVPSAFTPNGDGINDYWGVSAVNIQIKDCNVYDWNGCLVYSYGYELWWRGWDGLLPSGKKARPGKYNYLIRYDTEKEENLVRTGTLQLIY
;
A
#
# COMPACT_ATOMS: atom_id res chain seq x y z
N MET A 1 20.06 -35.74 22.92
CA MET A 1 20.60 -35.19 21.66
C MET A 1 20.22 -33.73 21.58
N LYS A 2 21.20 -32.82 21.48
CA LYS A 2 20.94 -31.39 21.33
C LYS A 2 20.39 -31.15 19.93
N LYS A 3 19.16 -30.62 19.84
CA LYS A 3 18.55 -30.20 18.57
C LYS A 3 19.33 -28.98 18.06
N HIS A 4 20.00 -29.12 16.93
CA HIS A 4 20.60 -27.99 16.24
C HIS A 4 19.61 -27.52 15.17
N ILE A 5 18.93 -26.40 15.45
CA ILE A 5 18.11 -25.68 14.46
C ILE A 5 19.05 -24.63 13.86
N ALA A 6 19.30 -24.72 12.55
CA ALA A 6 19.94 -23.63 11.82
C ALA A 6 18.83 -22.70 11.31
N ILE A 7 18.85 -21.44 11.74
CA ILE A 7 17.96 -20.40 11.23
C ILE A 7 18.78 -19.62 10.19
N GLY A 8 18.44 -19.77 8.92
CA GLY A 8 18.97 -18.94 7.85
C GLY A 8 18.13 -17.67 7.71
N PHE A 9 18.78 -16.51 7.59
CA PHE A 9 18.09 -15.25 7.30
C PHE A 9 18.30 -14.90 5.83
N GLY A 10 17.22 -14.93 5.04
CA GLY A 10 17.19 -14.40 3.68
C GLY A 10 16.19 -13.25 3.60
N GLY A 11 16.62 -12.07 3.15
CA GLY A 11 15.72 -10.96 2.85
C GLY A 11 15.48 -10.89 1.36
N PHE A 12 14.25 -10.67 0.93
CA PHE A 12 13.98 -10.20 -0.42
C PHE A 12 14.33 -8.72 -0.51
N ILE A 13 14.91 -8.32 -1.62
CA ILE A 13 14.98 -6.91 -2.02
C ILE A 13 14.01 -6.77 -3.19
N LEU A 14 12.84 -6.16 -2.96
CA LEU A 14 12.01 -5.70 -4.07
C LEU A 14 12.57 -4.36 -4.53
N LEU A 15 13.26 -4.35 -5.67
CA LEU A 15 13.77 -3.14 -6.27
C LEU A 15 12.72 -2.60 -7.27
N MET A 16 11.82 -1.75 -6.80
CA MET A 16 10.96 -0.98 -7.71
C MET A 16 11.79 0.17 -8.30
N MET A 17 12.16 0.06 -9.57
CA MET A 17 12.75 1.18 -10.30
C MET A 17 11.63 2.06 -10.85
N PHE A 18 11.25 3.11 -10.10
CA PHE A 18 10.52 4.23 -10.69
C PHE A 18 11.51 5.16 -11.38
N VAL A 19 11.09 5.74 -12.50
CA VAL A 19 11.84 6.79 -13.21
C VAL A 19 12.06 7.98 -12.26
N GLY A 20 13.17 7.95 -11.50
CA GLY A 20 13.63 9.01 -10.60
C GLY A 20 13.38 8.83 -9.10
N CYS A 21 12.74 7.74 -8.63
CA CYS A 21 12.58 7.48 -7.18
C CYS A 21 12.78 5.99 -6.86
N SER A 22 13.82 5.63 -6.11
CA SER A 22 14.02 4.26 -5.62
C SER A 22 13.30 4.06 -4.29
N LYS A 23 12.12 3.42 -4.30
CA LYS A 23 11.56 2.83 -3.08
C LYS A 23 11.83 1.34 -3.07
N LYS A 24 12.55 0.90 -2.04
CA LYS A 24 12.94 -0.49 -1.79
C LYS A 24 12.04 -1.01 -0.69
N ASP A 25 11.25 -2.03 -0.97
CA ASP A 25 10.56 -2.77 0.08
C ASP A 25 11.35 -4.05 0.35
N ILE A 26 11.66 -4.33 1.62
CA ILE A 26 12.46 -5.49 2.04
C ILE A 26 11.55 -6.38 2.87
N GLU A 27 11.13 -7.51 2.30
CA GLU A 27 10.37 -8.52 3.02
C GLU A 27 11.31 -9.60 3.54
N HIS A 28 11.17 -9.93 4.83
CA HIS A 28 12.00 -10.93 5.48
C HIS A 28 11.36 -12.31 5.32
N VAL A 29 12.10 -13.25 4.73
CA VAL A 29 11.65 -14.63 4.62
C VAL A 29 12.45 -15.52 5.54
N VAL A 30 11.72 -16.12 6.47
CA VAL A 30 12.25 -17.07 7.43
C VAL A 30 12.00 -18.46 6.86
N TYR A 31 13.08 -19.20 6.61
CA TYR A 31 13.00 -20.62 6.34
C TYR A 31 13.65 -21.37 7.50
N GLN A 32 13.01 -22.45 7.94
CA GLN A 32 13.57 -23.38 8.90
C GLN A 32 14.01 -24.64 8.17
N GLU A 33 15.27 -25.03 8.35
CA GLU A 33 15.76 -26.33 7.91
C GLU A 33 15.56 -27.35 9.04
N ASP A 34 14.66 -28.31 8.83
CA ASP A 34 14.57 -29.51 9.67
C ASP A 34 15.58 -30.54 9.16
N TRP A 35 16.68 -30.73 9.89
CA TRP A 35 17.76 -31.64 9.53
C TRP A 35 17.38 -33.14 9.67
N GLU A 36 16.34 -33.48 10.44
CA GLU A 36 15.87 -34.86 10.60
C GLU A 36 14.92 -35.27 9.48
N ASN A 37 14.06 -34.35 9.01
CA ASN A 37 13.09 -34.61 7.94
C ASN A 37 13.49 -34.04 6.57
N LYS A 38 14.63 -33.34 6.49
CA LYS A 38 15.05 -32.55 5.31
C LYS A 38 13.90 -31.72 4.74
N LYS A 39 13.08 -31.11 5.58
CA LYS A 39 11.98 -30.26 5.15
C LYS A 39 12.45 -28.81 5.24
N VAL A 40 12.27 -28.05 4.14
CA VAL A 40 12.38 -26.60 4.16
C VAL A 40 10.95 -26.11 4.23
N GLU A 41 10.51 -25.69 5.42
CA GLU A 41 9.24 -24.98 5.55
C GLU A 41 9.57 -23.50 5.40
N VAL A 42 9.10 -22.91 4.30
CA VAL A 42 9.12 -21.47 4.10
C VAL A 42 7.77 -20.96 4.60
N GLU A 43 7.75 -20.35 5.79
CA GLU A 43 6.58 -19.61 6.24
C GLU A 43 6.56 -18.27 5.51
N LEU A 44 5.92 -18.28 4.35
CA LEU A 44 5.61 -17.07 3.60
C LEU A 44 4.22 -16.64 4.01
N TYR A 45 4.07 -15.38 4.43
CA TYR A 45 2.77 -14.78 4.67
C TYR A 45 1.93 -14.86 3.38
N SER A 46 1.11 -15.90 3.25
CA SER A 46 0.28 -16.11 2.05
C SER A 46 -0.81 -15.04 1.98
N GLY A 47 -1.07 -14.51 0.79
CA GLY A 47 -2.09 -13.47 0.59
C GLY A 47 -1.53 -12.04 0.48
N GLN A 48 -0.26 -11.90 0.09
CA GLN A 48 0.35 -10.60 -0.14
C GLN A 48 -0.26 -9.94 -1.40
N GLU A 49 -0.76 -8.72 -1.21
CA GLU A 49 -1.25 -7.87 -2.30
C GLU A 49 -0.13 -6.97 -2.80
N PHE A 50 0.18 -7.07 -4.09
CA PHE A 50 1.17 -6.23 -4.77
C PHE A 50 0.47 -5.15 -5.59
N CYS A 51 0.90 -3.92 -5.35
CA CYS A 51 0.44 -2.76 -6.11
C CYS A 51 1.16 -2.65 -7.45
N MET A 52 0.39 -2.64 -8.53
CA MET A 52 0.84 -2.21 -9.86
C MET A 52 0.08 -0.95 -10.27
N TYR A 53 0.75 0.05 -10.81
CA TYR A 53 0.03 1.19 -11.39
C TYR A 53 -0.58 0.79 -12.73
N PRO A 54 -1.79 1.26 -13.07
CA PRO A 54 -2.38 0.96 -14.37
C PRO A 54 -1.43 1.47 -15.47
N TYR A 55 -1.08 0.62 -16.44
CA TYR A 55 -0.15 0.87 -17.56
C TYR A 55 1.35 0.77 -17.26
N GLU A 56 1.73 0.37 -16.05
CA GLU A 56 3.11 -0.01 -15.74
C GLU A 56 3.28 -1.53 -15.74
N SER A 57 4.54 -1.97 -15.65
CA SER A 57 4.86 -3.37 -15.43
C SER A 57 5.63 -3.57 -14.14
N ILE A 58 5.22 -4.54 -13.34
CA ILE A 58 5.95 -4.99 -12.16
C ILE A 58 6.83 -6.19 -12.52
N THR A 59 8.08 -6.19 -12.07
CA THR A 59 8.97 -7.35 -12.21
C THR A 59 9.08 -8.07 -10.87
N LEU A 60 8.73 -9.35 -10.85
CA LEU A 60 8.90 -10.24 -9.71
C LEU A 60 10.15 -11.08 -9.96
N ASP A 61 11.13 -11.02 -9.05
CA ASP A 61 12.42 -11.72 -9.18
C ASP A 61 12.63 -12.72 -8.04
N ALA A 62 12.48 -14.01 -8.36
CA ALA A 62 12.68 -15.11 -7.42
C ALA A 62 14.17 -15.44 -7.21
N SER A 63 15.11 -14.91 -8.00
CA SER A 63 16.54 -15.14 -7.74
C SER A 63 17.00 -14.54 -6.41
N GLN A 64 16.34 -13.47 -5.95
CA GLN A 64 16.63 -12.80 -4.69
C GLN A 64 16.33 -13.66 -3.44
N LEU A 65 15.57 -14.74 -3.60
CA LEU A 65 15.31 -15.71 -2.53
C LEU A 65 16.57 -16.39 -2.01
N ASN A 66 17.56 -16.55 -2.90
CA ASN A 66 18.81 -17.23 -2.61
C ASN A 66 18.62 -18.62 -1.92
N ILE A 67 17.52 -19.33 -2.24
CA ILE A 67 17.27 -20.68 -1.72
C ILE A 67 18.19 -21.66 -2.47
N PRO A 68 19.07 -22.41 -1.77
CA PRO A 68 19.93 -23.40 -2.39
C PRO A 68 19.13 -24.52 -3.06
N ASN A 69 19.57 -24.96 -4.23
CA ASN A 69 18.94 -26.06 -4.98
C ASN A 69 17.45 -25.83 -5.33
N ALA A 70 16.98 -24.58 -5.30
CA ALA A 70 15.62 -24.25 -5.69
C ALA A 70 15.46 -24.13 -7.21
N ARG A 71 14.34 -24.64 -7.70
CA ARG A 71 13.79 -24.30 -9.01
C ARG A 71 12.45 -23.59 -8.80
N TYR A 72 12.27 -22.49 -9.52
CA TYR A 72 11.08 -21.65 -9.44
C TYR A 72 10.16 -21.93 -10.63
N ILE A 73 8.86 -21.94 -10.38
CA ILE A 73 7.82 -22.10 -11.40
C ILE A 73 6.71 -21.09 -11.14
N TRP A 74 6.51 -20.14 -12.04
CA TRP A 74 5.46 -19.14 -11.98
C TRP A 74 4.18 -19.68 -12.61
N MET A 75 3.12 -19.78 -11.82
CA MET A 75 1.81 -20.26 -12.24
C MET A 75 0.85 -19.07 -12.35
N PRO A 76 -0.03 -19.01 -13.38
CA PRO A 76 -0.50 -20.13 -14.19
C PRO A 76 0.31 -20.46 -15.44
N TRP A 77 1.39 -19.72 -15.75
CA TRP A 77 2.10 -19.86 -17.02
C TRP A 77 3.09 -21.04 -17.09
N ALA A 78 3.37 -21.68 -15.96
CA ALA A 78 4.45 -22.66 -15.82
C ALA A 78 5.82 -22.13 -16.29
N ASP A 79 6.05 -20.82 -16.11
CA ASP A 79 7.30 -20.16 -16.49
C ASP A 79 8.38 -20.50 -15.46
N THR A 80 9.59 -20.82 -15.92
CA THR A 80 10.72 -21.20 -15.06
C THR A 80 11.82 -20.15 -15.03
N ALA A 81 11.59 -18.97 -15.62
CA ALA A 81 12.50 -17.86 -15.54
C ALA A 81 12.71 -17.45 -14.07
N SER A 82 13.92 -16.96 -13.75
CA SER A 82 14.21 -16.44 -12.42
C SER A 82 13.37 -15.22 -12.08
N SER A 83 12.85 -14.50 -13.09
CA SER A 83 11.99 -13.34 -12.93
C SER A 83 10.92 -13.28 -14.00
N ILE A 84 9.76 -12.71 -13.69
CA ILE A 84 8.69 -12.41 -14.64
C ILE A 84 8.30 -10.94 -14.57
N THR A 85 7.79 -10.40 -15.67
CA THR A 85 7.28 -9.03 -15.76
C THR A 85 5.80 -9.06 -16.09
N LEU A 86 4.99 -8.43 -15.25
CA LEU A 86 3.53 -8.42 -15.33
C LEU A 86 3.07 -7.01 -15.65
N SER A 87 2.14 -6.86 -16.59
CA SER A 87 1.56 -5.55 -16.99
C SER A 87 0.04 -5.48 -16.80
N LYS A 88 -0.54 -6.50 -16.16
CA LYS A 88 -1.97 -6.64 -15.89
C LYS A 88 -2.20 -7.29 -14.54
N GLU A 89 -3.34 -6.95 -13.93
CA GLU A 89 -3.79 -7.59 -12.71
C GLU A 89 -3.87 -9.11 -12.89
N VAL A 90 -3.35 -9.83 -11.89
CA VAL A 90 -3.29 -11.28 -11.93
C VAL A 90 -3.09 -11.83 -10.53
N GLU A 91 -3.83 -12.90 -10.24
CA GLU A 91 -3.51 -13.79 -9.13
C GLU A 91 -2.58 -14.87 -9.66
N LEU A 92 -1.41 -15.01 -9.02
CA LEU A 92 -0.39 -15.96 -9.42
C LEU A 92 0.20 -16.65 -8.20
N PHE A 93 0.90 -17.75 -8.42
CA PHE A 93 1.72 -18.34 -7.37
C PHE A 93 3.09 -18.77 -7.89
N LEU A 94 4.08 -18.63 -7.03
CA LEU A 94 5.42 -19.14 -7.26
C LEU A 94 5.54 -20.50 -6.59
N GLN A 95 5.59 -21.57 -7.37
CA GLN A 95 5.93 -22.90 -6.87
C GLN A 95 7.45 -23.02 -6.76
N ILE A 96 7.92 -23.52 -5.61
CA ILE A 96 9.33 -23.68 -5.30
C ILE A 96 9.61 -25.19 -5.17
N CYS A 97 10.51 -25.69 -5.99
CA CYS A 97 10.89 -27.09 -6.03
C CYS A 97 12.32 -27.29 -5.53
N ASP A 98 12.53 -28.34 -4.73
CA ASP A 98 13.87 -28.81 -4.34
C ASP A 98 14.39 -29.74 -5.45
N THR A 99 15.45 -29.30 -6.15
CA THR A 99 16.05 -30.07 -7.25
C THR A 99 16.81 -31.32 -6.81
N VAL A 100 17.23 -31.40 -5.55
CA VAL A 100 17.92 -32.59 -5.00
C VAL A 100 16.89 -33.65 -4.63
N LYS A 101 15.75 -33.26 -4.08
CA LYS A 101 14.68 -34.18 -3.68
C LYS A 101 13.67 -34.47 -4.78
N GLY A 102 13.57 -33.59 -5.77
CA GLY A 102 12.55 -33.66 -6.82
C GLY A 102 11.14 -33.36 -6.32
N THR A 103 10.98 -32.65 -5.19
CA THR A 103 9.68 -32.30 -4.61
C THR A 103 9.35 -30.83 -4.84
N CYS A 104 8.05 -30.49 -4.87
CA CYS A 104 7.53 -29.15 -5.16
C CYS A 104 6.39 -28.77 -4.20
N ASP A 105 6.64 -28.91 -2.90
CA ASP A 105 5.61 -28.81 -1.86
C ASP A 105 5.43 -27.38 -1.33
N SER A 106 6.30 -26.45 -1.74
CA SER A 106 6.27 -25.05 -1.32
C SER A 106 5.69 -24.15 -2.40
N TYR A 107 4.81 -23.22 -2.02
CA TYR A 107 4.28 -22.21 -2.92
C TYR A 107 4.09 -20.86 -2.21
N LEU A 108 4.21 -19.77 -2.97
CA LEU A 108 3.87 -18.42 -2.54
C LEU A 108 2.69 -17.93 -3.36
N LEU A 109 1.56 -17.65 -2.72
CA LEU A 109 0.41 -17.02 -3.37
C LEU A 109 0.57 -15.49 -3.38
N MET A 110 0.44 -14.89 -4.55
CA MET A 110 0.58 -13.45 -4.75
C MET A 110 -0.61 -12.92 -5.54
N ASN A 111 -1.14 -11.78 -5.10
CA ASN A 111 -2.20 -11.08 -5.81
C ASN A 111 -1.67 -9.74 -6.31
N VAL A 112 -1.50 -9.59 -7.62
CA VAL A 112 -1.06 -8.33 -8.22
C VAL A 112 -2.29 -7.57 -8.71
N ARG A 113 -2.52 -6.38 -8.16
CA ARG A 113 -3.72 -5.56 -8.44
C ARG A 113 -3.35 -4.13 -8.85
N ALA A 114 -4.27 -3.46 -9.56
CA ALA A 114 -4.08 -2.06 -9.88
C ALA A 114 -4.28 -1.21 -8.62
N CYS A 115 -3.27 -0.43 -8.27
CA CYS A 115 -3.34 0.51 -7.17
C CYS A 115 -3.85 1.85 -7.68
N LEU A 116 -5.16 1.88 -7.93
CA LEU A 116 -5.86 3.04 -8.45
C LEU A 116 -5.77 4.21 -7.46
N PRO A 117 -5.54 5.44 -7.95
CA PRO A 117 -5.60 6.62 -7.09
C PRO A 117 -7.02 6.75 -6.53
N ALA A 118 -7.12 6.82 -5.20
CA ALA A 118 -8.40 6.91 -4.52
C ALA A 118 -8.35 8.04 -3.48
N LEU A 119 -9.34 8.92 -3.55
CA LEU A 119 -9.54 10.01 -2.61
C LEU A 119 -10.90 9.82 -1.94
N TYR A 120 -10.91 9.71 -0.62
CA TYR A 120 -12.11 9.71 0.19
C TYR A 120 -12.26 11.06 0.89
N VAL A 121 -13.46 11.64 0.79
CA VAL A 121 -13.80 12.92 1.40
C VAL A 121 -15.07 12.72 2.23
N PRO A 122 -15.01 12.82 3.57
CA PRO A 122 -16.19 12.70 4.42
C PRO A 122 -17.23 13.77 4.07
N SER A 123 -18.51 13.41 4.12
CA SER A 123 -19.61 14.35 3.84
C SER A 123 -20.06 15.14 5.07
N ALA A 124 -19.71 14.69 6.28
CA ALA A 124 -20.09 15.33 7.54
C ALA A 124 -19.12 14.96 8.66
N PHE A 125 -19.13 15.75 9.74
CA PHE A 125 -18.40 15.48 10.98
C PHE A 125 -19.07 16.15 12.18
N THR A 126 -18.75 15.66 13.39
CA THR A 126 -19.37 15.99 14.68
C THR A 126 -18.30 16.24 15.75
N PRO A 127 -17.68 17.44 15.82
CA PRO A 127 -16.68 17.79 16.83
C PRO A 127 -17.31 18.02 18.21
N ASN A 128 -17.85 16.96 18.79
CA ASN A 128 -18.54 16.94 20.09
C ASN A 128 -17.66 16.33 21.21
N GLY A 129 -16.51 15.75 20.86
CA GLY A 129 -15.54 15.17 21.78
C GLY A 129 -15.84 13.73 22.19
N ASP A 130 -16.69 13.01 21.46
CA ASP A 130 -16.98 11.59 21.72
C ASP A 130 -15.99 10.61 21.08
N GLY A 131 -15.03 11.13 20.29
CA GLY A 131 -14.02 10.36 19.57
C GLY A 131 -14.47 9.87 18.19
N ILE A 132 -15.70 10.15 17.77
CA ILE A 132 -16.31 9.66 16.54
C ILE A 132 -16.59 10.85 15.61
N ASN A 133 -15.88 10.90 14.47
CA ASN A 133 -15.97 11.99 13.50
C ASN A 133 -15.72 13.39 14.10
N ASP A 134 -14.86 13.49 15.12
CA ASP A 134 -14.51 14.79 15.73
C ASP A 134 -13.69 15.69 14.79
N TYR A 135 -13.10 15.11 13.76
CA TYR A 135 -12.27 15.81 12.80
C TYR A 135 -12.73 15.52 11.37
N TRP A 136 -12.78 16.55 10.55
CA TRP A 136 -12.97 16.40 9.11
C TRP A 136 -11.63 16.42 8.39
N GLY A 137 -11.24 15.30 7.80
CA GLY A 137 -10.03 15.18 7.00
C GLY A 137 -10.26 14.28 5.80
N VAL A 138 -9.39 14.36 4.80
CA VAL A 138 -9.50 13.49 3.62
C VAL A 138 -8.52 12.33 3.76
N SER A 139 -8.86 11.18 3.17
CA SER A 139 -7.98 10.03 3.11
C SER A 139 -7.62 9.74 1.67
N ALA A 140 -6.35 9.48 1.42
CA ALA A 140 -5.79 9.36 0.08
C ALA A 140 -4.94 8.10 -0.04
N VAL A 141 -5.09 7.39 -1.15
CA VAL A 141 -4.24 6.26 -1.54
C VAL A 141 -3.67 6.58 -2.92
N ASN A 142 -2.34 6.52 -3.06
CA ASN A 142 -1.62 6.86 -4.28
C ASN A 142 -1.93 8.25 -4.85
N ILE A 143 -2.17 9.20 -3.95
CA ILE A 143 -2.47 10.58 -4.26
C ILE A 143 -1.61 11.46 -3.36
N GLN A 144 -1.00 12.49 -3.95
CA GLN A 144 -0.32 13.54 -3.21
C GLN A 144 -1.25 14.75 -3.09
N ILE A 145 -1.78 15.01 -1.88
CA ILE A 145 -2.57 16.21 -1.61
C ILE A 145 -1.63 17.42 -1.57
N LYS A 146 -1.94 18.45 -2.36
CA LYS A 146 -1.20 19.71 -2.39
C LYS A 146 -1.77 20.70 -1.40
N ASP A 147 -3.08 20.93 -1.52
CA ASP A 147 -3.85 21.77 -0.61
C ASP A 147 -5.27 21.24 -0.45
N CYS A 148 -5.80 21.42 0.75
CA CYS A 148 -7.20 21.18 1.07
C CYS A 148 -7.72 22.40 1.80
N ASN A 149 -8.67 23.09 1.19
CA ASN A 149 -9.26 24.33 1.70
C ASN A 149 -10.75 24.13 1.97
N VAL A 150 -11.23 24.69 3.08
CA VAL A 150 -12.63 24.71 3.46
C VAL A 150 -13.08 26.15 3.60
N TYR A 151 -14.24 26.45 3.04
CA TYR A 151 -14.84 27.78 2.95
C TYR A 151 -16.23 27.77 3.56
N ASP A 152 -16.61 28.89 4.18
CA ASP A 152 -17.99 29.12 4.61
C ASP A 152 -18.92 29.47 3.43
N TRP A 153 -20.20 29.76 3.72
CA TRP A 153 -21.20 30.11 2.72
C TRP A 153 -20.95 31.45 2.02
N ASN A 154 -20.11 32.31 2.58
CA ASN A 154 -19.71 33.59 1.98
C ASN A 154 -18.40 33.47 1.18
N GLY A 155 -17.81 32.28 1.11
CA GLY A 155 -16.53 32.03 0.43
C GLY A 155 -15.31 32.42 1.26
N CYS A 156 -15.45 32.70 2.56
CA CYS A 156 -14.31 32.96 3.44
C CYS A 156 -13.62 31.64 3.79
N LEU A 157 -12.29 31.61 3.67
CA LEU A 157 -11.47 30.45 4.08
C LEU A 157 -11.56 30.27 5.60
N VAL A 158 -12.03 29.11 6.05
CA VAL A 158 -12.17 28.78 7.47
C VAL A 158 -11.16 27.74 7.94
N TYR A 159 -10.65 26.92 7.03
CA TYR A 159 -9.65 25.92 7.35
C TYR A 159 -8.83 25.57 6.11
N SER A 160 -7.53 25.30 6.30
CA SER A 160 -6.62 24.92 5.23
C SER A 160 -5.49 24.06 5.77
N TYR A 161 -5.11 23.02 5.04
CA TYR A 161 -3.83 22.34 5.23
C TYR A 161 -3.16 22.02 3.89
N GLY A 162 -1.83 22.01 3.92
CA GLY A 162 -1.00 21.48 2.85
C GLY A 162 -0.44 20.09 3.21
N TYR A 163 0.44 19.59 2.34
CA TYR A 163 1.03 18.23 2.42
C TYR A 163 1.56 17.83 3.82
N GLU A 164 2.10 18.74 4.62
CA GLU A 164 2.72 18.39 5.90
C GLU A 164 1.72 18.10 7.05
N LEU A 165 0.44 18.44 6.87
CA LEU A 165 -0.56 18.44 7.94
C LEU A 165 -1.86 17.69 7.60
N TRP A 166 -1.84 16.84 6.56
CA TRP A 166 -3.03 16.09 6.12
C TRP A 166 -3.70 15.25 7.21
N TRP A 167 -2.92 14.81 8.21
CA TRP A 167 -3.37 14.00 9.33
C TRP A 167 -4.11 14.79 10.42
N ARG A 168 -4.08 16.13 10.42
CA ARG A 168 -4.65 16.92 11.52
C ARG A 168 -6.16 17.13 11.44
N GLY A 169 -6.74 17.12 10.24
CA GLY A 169 -8.18 17.35 10.04
C GLY A 169 -8.69 18.69 10.62
N TRP A 170 -9.91 19.07 10.26
CA TRP A 170 -10.58 20.23 10.82
C TRP A 170 -11.40 19.81 12.03
N ASP A 171 -11.15 20.42 13.17
CA ASP A 171 -11.83 20.19 14.46
C ASP A 171 -13.09 21.05 14.66
N GLY A 172 -13.54 21.76 13.62
CA GLY A 172 -14.66 22.70 13.72
C GLY A 172 -14.32 24.04 14.36
N LEU A 173 -13.04 24.35 14.62
CA LEU A 173 -12.60 25.67 15.07
C LEU A 173 -12.21 26.56 13.89
N LEU A 174 -12.61 27.83 13.97
CA LEU A 174 -12.13 28.87 13.06
C LEU A 174 -10.68 29.25 13.43
N PRO A 175 -9.94 29.95 12.54
CA PRO A 175 -8.58 30.40 12.85
C PRO A 175 -8.50 31.32 14.08
N SER A 176 -9.63 31.93 14.46
CA SER A 176 -9.78 32.72 15.69
C SER A 176 -9.88 31.89 16.98
N GLY A 177 -9.92 30.55 16.89
CA GLY A 177 -10.18 29.63 17.99
C GLY A 177 -11.66 29.51 18.39
N LYS A 178 -12.56 30.25 17.76
CA LYS A 178 -14.01 30.13 17.99
C LYS A 178 -14.60 28.95 17.24
N LYS A 179 -15.62 28.31 17.83
CA LYS A 179 -16.42 27.30 17.14
C LYS A 179 -17.04 27.86 15.86
N ALA A 180 -16.89 27.14 14.75
CA ALA A 180 -17.64 27.39 13.53
C ALA A 180 -19.13 27.13 13.76
N ARG A 181 -19.99 27.76 12.96
CA ARG A 181 -21.44 27.55 13.09
C ARG A 181 -21.82 26.20 12.45
N PRO A 182 -22.77 25.45 13.03
CA PRO A 182 -23.29 24.27 12.35
C PRO A 182 -23.88 24.68 10.99
N GLY A 183 -23.64 23.89 9.96
CA GLY A 183 -24.03 24.25 8.61
C GLY A 183 -23.21 23.60 7.52
N LYS A 184 -23.50 23.99 6.28
CA LYS A 184 -22.77 23.54 5.09
C LYS A 184 -21.55 24.40 4.86
N TYR A 185 -20.45 23.74 4.55
CA TYR A 185 -19.19 24.34 4.14
C TYR A 185 -18.79 23.78 2.78
N ASN A 186 -18.13 24.60 1.97
CA ASN A 186 -17.60 24.18 0.67
C ASN A 186 -16.14 23.77 0.85
N TYR A 187 -15.67 22.76 0.12
CA TYR A 187 -14.25 22.43 0.10
C TYR A 187 -13.69 22.46 -1.33
N LEU A 188 -12.38 22.70 -1.42
CA LEU A 188 -11.58 22.57 -2.63
C LEU A 188 -10.29 21.83 -2.25
N ILE A 189 -10.05 20.71 -2.92
CA ILE A 189 -8.86 19.87 -2.72
C ILE A 189 -8.11 19.88 -4.03
N ARG A 190 -6.83 20.26 -4.01
CA ARG A 190 -5.91 20.04 -5.12
C ARG A 190 -4.97 18.90 -4.80
N TYR A 191 -4.79 18.03 -5.78
CA TYR A 191 -3.98 16.85 -5.60
C TYR A 191 -3.36 16.42 -6.92
N ASP A 192 -2.28 15.68 -6.80
CA ASP A 192 -1.63 15.02 -7.92
C ASP A 192 -1.80 13.51 -7.76
N THR A 193 -1.90 12.85 -8.89
CA THR A 193 -1.61 11.42 -9.02
C THR A 193 -0.24 11.30 -9.69
N GLU A 194 0.26 10.08 -9.83
CA GLU A 194 1.46 9.85 -10.64
C GLU A 194 1.29 10.26 -12.13
N LYS A 195 0.06 10.24 -12.65
CA LYS A 195 -0.22 10.48 -14.08
C LYS A 195 -0.69 11.89 -14.41
N GLU A 196 -1.44 12.47 -13.48
CA GLU A 196 -2.14 13.73 -13.68
C GLU A 196 -1.81 14.65 -12.52
N GLU A 197 -1.28 15.81 -12.88
CA GLU A 197 -0.99 16.89 -11.94
C GLU A 197 -2.14 17.90 -11.92
N ASN A 198 -2.26 18.63 -10.82
CA ASN A 198 -3.19 19.73 -10.65
C ASN A 198 -4.68 19.32 -10.74
N LEU A 199 -5.01 18.10 -10.32
CA LEU A 199 -6.40 17.67 -10.20
C LEU A 199 -7.10 18.45 -9.11
N VAL A 200 -8.39 18.72 -9.32
CA VAL A 200 -9.22 19.48 -8.39
C VAL A 200 -10.47 18.67 -8.05
N ARG A 201 -10.76 18.55 -6.75
CA ARG A 201 -12.03 18.03 -6.24
C ARG A 201 -12.71 19.07 -5.38
N THR A 202 -13.96 19.37 -5.71
CA THR A 202 -14.81 20.27 -4.94
C THR A 202 -16.03 19.54 -4.40
N GLY A 203 -16.71 20.17 -3.46
CA GLY A 203 -17.96 19.67 -2.92
C GLY A 203 -18.33 20.39 -1.64
N THR A 204 -19.23 19.76 -0.89
CA THR A 204 -19.74 20.29 0.36
C THR A 204 -19.59 19.29 1.48
N LEU A 205 -19.33 19.78 2.69
CA LEU A 205 -19.39 19.01 3.92
C LEU A 205 -20.39 19.66 4.88
N GLN A 206 -20.96 18.86 5.78
CA GLN A 206 -21.89 19.30 6.82
C GLN A 206 -21.21 19.25 8.20
N LEU A 207 -21.13 20.40 8.88
CA LEU A 207 -20.72 20.48 10.28
C LEU A 207 -21.97 20.37 11.17
N ILE A 208 -21.90 19.46 12.16
CA ILE A 208 -22.94 19.15 13.15
C ILE A 208 -22.29 19.22 14.53
N TYR A 209 -23.03 19.58 15.59
CA TYR A 209 -22.56 19.49 16.98
C TYR A 209 -23.49 18.58 17.78
#